data_AF-A0A314UWW7-F1
#
_entry.id   AF-A0A314UWW7-F1
#
_cell.length_a   1.000
_cell.length_b   1.000
_cell.length_c   1.000
_cell.angle_alpha   90.00
_cell.angle_beta   90.00
_cell.angle_gamma   90.00
#
_symmetry.space_group_name_H-M   'P 1'
#
loop_
_entity.id
_entity.type
_entity.pdbx_description
1 polymer ?
#
loop_
_entity_poly.entity_id
_entity_poly.type
_entity_poly.pdbx_seq_one_letter_code
_entity_poly.pdbx_strand_id
1 'polypeptide(L)' 'MGSPESFVELVQEKVDNPLDFSKILKDAFQSRGNDPSKFNVSRLIITTHIYYNNLITGENTYSKLSLVDLAGSERYNC' A
#
# COMPACT_ATOMS: atom_id res chain seq x y z
N MET A 1 -23.43 -9.43 13.62
CA MET A 1 -22.04 -9.43 14.14
C MET A 1 -21.13 -9.38 12.92
N GLY A 2 -20.54 -8.23 12.63
CA GLY A 2 -19.65 -8.06 11.48
C GLY A 2 -18.32 -8.75 11.73
N SER A 3 -17.84 -9.52 10.75
CA SER A 3 -16.49 -10.10 10.76
C SER A 3 -15.48 -9.01 11.12
N PRO A 4 -14.51 -9.24 12.02
CA PRO A 4 -13.44 -8.28 12.22
C PRO A 4 -12.77 -8.10 10.85
N GLU A 5 -12.86 -6.89 10.30
CA GLU A 5 -12.01 -6.50 9.19
C GLU A 5 -10.59 -6.81 9.67
N SER A 6 -9.95 -7.77 9.01
CA SER A 6 -8.57 -8.19 9.29
C SER A 6 -7.67 -6.98 9.11
N PHE A 7 -7.49 -6.20 10.17
CA PHE A 7 -6.58 -5.08 10.23
C PHE A 7 -5.17 -5.65 10.28
N VAL A 8 -4.44 -5.52 9.17
CA VAL A 8 -3.00 -5.69 9.15
C VAL A 8 -2.39 -4.43 9.75
N GLU A 9 -1.49 -4.63 10.71
CA GLU A 9 -0.72 -3.57 11.36
C GLU A 9 -0.09 -2.64 10.31
N LEU A 10 -0.42 -1.35 10.36
CA LEU A 10 0.12 -0.34 9.46
C LEU A 10 1.57 -0.05 9.85
N VAL A 11 2.51 -0.80 9.27
CA VAL A 11 3.94 -0.55 9.45
C VAL A 11 4.32 0.67 8.61
N GLN A 12 4.69 1.78 9.28
CA GLN A 12 5.26 2.94 8.61
C GLN A 12 6.78 2.82 8.59
N GLU A 13 7.34 2.60 7.41
CA GLU A 13 8.78 2.48 7.22
C GLU A 13 9.35 3.68 6.48
N LYS A 14 10.47 4.20 6.97
CA LYS A 14 11.26 5.22 6.26
C LYS A 14 12.24 4.49 5.34
N VAL A 15 12.19 4.82 4.06
CA VAL A 15 13.14 4.32 3.05
C VAL A 15 13.99 5.44 2.51
N ASP A 16 15.29 5.20 2.38
CA ASP A 16 16.25 6.18 1.87
C ASP A 16 16.67 5.89 0.42
N ASN A 17 16.31 4.73 -0.14
CA ASN A 17 16.62 4.37 -1.52
C ASN A 17 15.52 3.50 -2.18
N PRO A 18 15.47 3.47 -3.53
CA PRO A 18 14.44 2.72 -4.26
C PRO A 18 14.50 1.20 -4.05
N LEU A 19 15.67 0.62 -3.77
CA LEU A 19 15.81 -0.82 -3.57
C LEU A 19 15.14 -1.27 -2.29
N ASP A 20 15.26 -0.50 -1.21
CA ASP A 20 14.60 -0.80 0.05
C ASP A 20 13.08 -0.65 -0.05
N PHE A 21 12.59 0.37 -0.78
CA PHE A 21 11.17 0.45 -1.12
C PHE A 21 10.70 -0.80 -1.89
N SER A 22 11.50 -1.30 -2.82
CA SER A 22 11.14 -2.49 -3.59
C SER A 22 11.05 -3.77 -2.74
N LYS A 23 11.83 -3.87 -1.66
CA LYS A 23 11.75 -4.99 -0.71
C LYS A 23 10.45 -4.93 0.08
N ILE A 24 10.14 -3.78 0.68
CA ILE A 24 8.89 -3.57 1.42
C ILE A 24 7.67 -3.85 0.53
N LEU A 25 7.74 -3.40 -0.73
CA LEU A 25 6.68 -3.66 -1.69
C LEU A 25 6.50 -5.16 -1.96
N LYS A 26 7.60 -5.91 -2.13
CA LYS A 26 7.56 -7.37 -2.29
C LYS A 26 7.02 -8.06 -1.06
N ASP A 27 7.44 -7.64 0.13
CA ASP A 27 7.00 -8.22 1.40
C ASP A 27 5.50 -7.96 1.62
N ALA A 28 5.00 -6.77 1.25
CA ALA A 28 3.58 -6.44 1.26
C ALA A 28 2.76 -7.31 0.28
N PHE A 29 3.29 -7.60 -0.91
CA PHE A 29 2.64 -8.55 -1.82
C PHE A 29 2.68 -9.99 -1.29
N GLN A 30 3.79 -10.40 -0.65
CA GLN A 30 3.91 -11.72 -0.05
C GLN A 30 3.01 -11.90 1.18
N SER A 31 2.78 -10.86 1.97
CA SER A 31 1.90 -10.89 3.14
C SER A 31 0.44 -11.15 2.77
N ARG A 32 0.02 -10.73 1.57
CA ARG A 32 -1.28 -11.08 0.98
C ARG A 32 -1.41 -12.57 0.64
N GLY A 33 -0.29 -13.27 0.50
CA GLY A 33 -0.21 -14.68 0.12
C GLY A 33 -0.40 -14.92 -1.39
N ASN A 34 0.04 -16.08 -1.88
CA ASN A 34 -0.06 -16.46 -3.29
C ASN A 34 -1.39 -17.11 -3.67
N ASP A 35 -2.37 -17.14 -2.76
CA ASP A 35 -3.66 -17.76 -3.02
C ASP A 35 -4.53 -16.83 -3.89
N PRO A 36 -4.80 -17.17 -5.16
CA PRO A 36 -5.54 -16.32 -6.08
C PRO A 36 -6.94 -15.97 -5.57
N SER A 37 -7.55 -16.84 -4.75
CA SER A 37 -8.88 -16.61 -4.19
C SER A 37 -8.91 -15.44 -3.20
N LYS A 38 -7.79 -15.16 -2.53
CA LYS A 38 -7.66 -14.00 -1.63
C LYS A 38 -7.59 -12.69 -2.40
N PHE A 39 -7.15 -12.69 -3.65
CA PHE A 39 -7.06 -11.46 -4.46
C PHE A 39 -8.44 -10.90 -4.80
N ASN A 40 -9.46 -11.75 -4.93
CA ASN A 40 -10.83 -11.34 -5.25
C ASN A 40 -11.63 -10.83 -4.04
N VAL A 41 -11.10 -10.96 -2.82
CA VAL A 41 -11.78 -10.52 -1.58
C VAL A 41 -10.96 -9.55 -0.74
N SER A 42 -9.65 -9.45 -0.95
CA SER A 42 -8.76 -8.53 -0.22
C SER A 42 -8.37 -7.32 -1.05
N ARG A 43 -8.22 -6.18 -0.39
CA ARG A 43 -7.71 -4.93 -0.97
C ARG A 43 -6.30 -4.69 -0.45
N LEU A 44 -5.39 -4.27 -1.31
CA LEU A 44 -4.05 -3.84 -0.92
C LEU A 44 -3.92 -2.34 -1.19
N ILE A 45 -3.62 -1.58 -0.15
CA ILE A 45 -3.38 -0.14 -0.22
C ILE A 45 -1.95 0.10 0.24
N ILE A 46 -1.13 0.69 -0.64
CA ILE A 46 0.23 1.10 -0.32
C ILE A 46 0.29 2.61 -0.42
N THR A 47 0.61 3.28 0.69
CA THR A 47 0.72 4.75 0.74
C THR A 47 2.17 5.17 0.95
N THR A 48 2.71 5.89 -0.04
CA THR A 48 4.03 6.51 0.03
C THR A 48 3.89 7.95 0.50
N HIS A 49 4.54 8.27 1.62
CA HIS A 49 4.64 9.63 2.14
C HIS A 49 5.93 10.28 1.62
N ILE A 50 5.78 11.36 0.85
CA ILE A 50 6.91 12.06 0.22
C ILE A 50 7.08 13.39 0.95
N TYR A 51 8.23 13.53 1.63
CA TYR A 51 8.65 14.77 2.26
C TYR A 51 9.82 15.35 1.46
N TYR A 52 9.67 16.61 1.04
CA TYR A 52 10.71 17.34 0.34
C TYR A 52 10.98 18.65 1.08
N ASN A 53 12.26 18.91 1.33
CA ASN A 53 12.74 20.18 1.87
C ASN A 53 13.67 20.81 0.84
N ASN A 54 13.34 22.03 0.42
CA ASN A 54 14.21 22.85 -0.41
C ASN A 54 15.15 23.64 0.50
N LEU A 55 16.42 23.24 0.55
CA LEU A 55 17.43 23.90 1.37
C LEU A 55 17.81 25.32 0.88
N ILE A 56 17.47 25.66 -0.37
CA ILE A 56 17.77 26.98 -0.97
C ILE A 56 16.67 27.98 -0.61
N THR A 57 15.40 27.62 -0.78
CA THR A 57 14.26 28.50 -0.48
C THR A 57 13.74 28.38 0.95
N GLY A 58 14.08 27.29 1.65
CA GLY A 58 13.55 26.95 2.96
C GLY A 58 12.15 26.31 2.92
N GLU A 59 11.58 26.11 1.74
CA GLU A 59 10.22 25.56 1.60
C GLU A 59 10.16 24.06 1.91
N ASN A 60 9.08 23.65 2.55
CA ASN A 60 8.76 22.25 2.84
C ASN A 60 7.50 21.84 2.09
N THR A 61 7.60 20.76 1.33
CA THR A 61 6.47 20.18 0.61
C THR A 61 6.23 18.78 1.11
N TYR A 62 4.96 18.49 1.36
CA TYR A 62 4.50 17.15 1.73
C TYR A 62 3.49 16.65 0.71
N SER A 63 3.62 15.40 0.32
CA SER A 63 2.70 14.75 -0.60
C SER A 63 2.45 13.30 -0.18
N LYS A 64 1.27 12.79 -0.50
CA LYS A 64 0.91 11.38 -0.32
C LYS A 64 0.56 10.78 -1.67
N LEU A 65 1.14 9.64 -1.99
CA LEU A 65 0.81 8.85 -3.17
C LEU A 65 0.28 7.50 -2.70
N SER A 66 -0.93 7.12 -3.10
CA SER A 66 -1.50 5.82 -2.74
C SER A 66 -1.72 4.97 -3.99
N LEU A 67 -1.20 3.75 -3.94
CA LEU A 67 -1.48 2.68 -4.88
C LEU A 67 -2.57 1.79 -4.27
N VAL A 68 -3.67 1.64 -4.99
CA VAL A 68 -4.83 0.88 -4.50
C VAL A 68 -5.10 -0.25 -5.48
N ASP A 69 -4.92 -1.49 -5.01
CA ASP A 69 -5.34 -2.69 -5.71
C ASP A 69 -6.69 -3.15 -5.13
N LEU A 70 -7.73 -3.03 -5.96
CA LEU A 70 -9.10 -3.37 -5.60
C LEU A 70 -9.41 -4.82 -5.93
N ALA A 71 -10.19 -5.47 -5.08
CA ALA A 71 -10.74 -6.79 -5.33
C ALA A 71 -11.52 -6.85 -6.66
N GLY A 72 -11.43 -8.00 -7.35
CA GLY A 72 -12.07 -8.22 -8.64
C GLY A 72 -13.58 -7.93 -8.61
N SER A 73 -14.05 -7.08 -9.53
CA SER A 73 -15.48 -6.84 -9.70
C SER A 73 -16.08 -7.97 -10.54
N GLU A 74 -16.29 -9.14 -9.94
CA GLU A 74 -17.03 -10.21 -10.60
C GLU A 74 -18.45 -9.70 -10.89
N ARG A 75 -18.73 -9.39 -12.16
CA ARG A 75 -20.09 -9.04 -12.59
C ARG A 75 -20.93 -10.30 -12.50
N TYR A 76 -21.88 -10.36 -11.58
CA TYR A 76 -23.01 -11.26 -11.73
C TYR A 76 -23.75 -10.81 -13.00
N ASN A 77 -23.59 -11.55 -14.10
CA ASN A 77 -24.41 -11.36 -15.29
C ASN A 77 -25.85 -11.74 -14.93
N CYS A 78 -26.72 -10.73 -14.80
CA CYS A 78 -28.18 -10.91 -14.75
C CYS A 78 -28.71 -11.31 -16.13
#